data_AF-A0A943N536-F1
#
_entry.id   AF-A0A943N536-F1
#
_cell.length_a   1.000
_cell.length_b   1.000
_cell.length_c   1.000
_cell.angle_alpha   90.00
_cell.angle_beta   90.00
_cell.angle_gamma   90.00
#
_symmetry.space_group_name_H-M   'P 1'
#
loop_
_entity.id
_entity.type
_entity.pdbx_description
1 polymer ?
#
loop_
_entity_poly.entity_id
_entity_poly.type
_entity_poly.pdbx_seq_one_letter_code
_entity_poly.pdbx_strand_id
1 'polypeptide(L)'
;MELTLYGRPNPRQAEFFASTAAHTAYGGARGGGKSWAMRRKLVLLCLGYKGLNCLLLRRTLPELRENHVIPLLKELGDAAAYNATERVFRFPNGSRLKLGYCDGANDVYQYQGQEYDVIGMEEATHFTEEQMRFLTTCNRTTRKDFKPRMYYTCNPGNVGHGWVKRLFIDRRMEDGERAEDYAFIPASIYDNEILLSANPEYLRALESLPEDMRRAHLYGDWDAMAGQYFREFSRQRHVIAPFELPRWWRRFRSMDWGYNDPCCVLWHAVDGDGRVYTYRELYVRQRRADQVAQSIIKLSGDEDISYTVASPDMWQKRGAILKGDGFEGESLAELFARGGVPLASADNARIGRKAHVAGV
;
A
#
# COMPACT_ATOMS: atom_id res chain seq x y z
N MET A 1 10.91 35.91 20.73
CA MET A 1 11.52 34.91 19.82
C MET A 1 10.93 35.13 18.44
N GLU A 2 11.78 35.27 17.44
CA GLU A 2 11.38 35.52 16.06
C GLU A 2 11.64 34.24 15.25
N LEU A 3 10.60 33.69 14.62
CA LEU A 3 10.72 32.53 13.73
C LEU A 3 10.55 32.99 12.28
N THR A 4 11.61 32.89 11.49
CA THR A 4 11.58 33.21 10.06
C THR A 4 11.46 31.94 9.24
N LEU A 5 10.30 31.74 8.61
CA LEU A 5 10.05 30.61 7.72
C LEU A 5 10.48 30.96 6.29
N TYR A 6 11.59 30.38 5.83
CA TYR A 6 12.11 30.62 4.48
C TYR A 6 11.34 29.86 3.38
N GLY A 7 11.34 30.43 2.17
CA GLY A 7 10.73 29.83 0.98
C GLY A 7 9.29 30.31 0.74
N ARG A 8 9.00 30.64 -0.52
CA ARG A 8 7.67 31.06 -1.00
C ARG A 8 6.98 29.86 -1.64
N PRO A 9 5.72 29.54 -1.28
CA PRO A 9 5.01 28.44 -1.92
C PRO A 9 4.72 28.78 -3.39
N ASN A 10 4.86 27.78 -4.27
CA ASN A 10 4.29 27.84 -5.60
C ASN A 10 2.74 27.80 -5.54
N PRO A 11 2.01 28.05 -6.64
CA PRO A 11 0.55 28.07 -6.64
C PRO A 11 -0.12 26.79 -6.10
N ARG A 12 0.41 25.60 -6.45
CA ARG A 12 -0.13 24.30 -5.98
C ARG A 12 0.13 24.06 -4.50
N GLN A 13 1.28 24.48 -3.99
CA GLN A 13 1.60 24.45 -2.57
C GLN A 13 0.70 25.42 -1.79
N ALA A 14 0.41 26.60 -2.34
CA ALA A 14 -0.52 27.55 -1.74
C ALA A 14 -1.95 26.98 -1.69
N GLU A 15 -2.40 26.30 -2.75
CA GLU A 15 -3.67 25.57 -2.79
C GLU A 15 -3.73 24.50 -1.68
N PHE A 16 -2.65 23.73 -1.51
CA PHE A 16 -2.53 22.74 -0.43
C PHE A 16 -2.56 23.39 0.96
N PHE A 17 -1.94 24.56 1.11
CA PHE A 17 -1.97 25.34 2.35
C PHE A 17 -3.35 25.91 2.67
N ALA A 18 -4.14 26.26 1.65
CA ALA A 18 -5.50 26.75 1.81
C ALA A 18 -6.53 25.63 2.04
N SER A 19 -6.27 24.40 1.55
CA SER A 19 -7.26 23.32 1.64
C SER A 19 -7.70 23.01 3.07
N THR A 20 -9.02 22.87 3.24
CA THR A 20 -9.70 22.50 4.48
C THR A 20 -10.57 21.25 4.34
N ALA A 21 -10.50 20.55 3.21
CA ALA A 21 -11.22 19.28 3.00
C ALA A 21 -10.78 18.24 4.06
N ALA A 22 -11.68 17.31 4.40
CA ALA A 22 -11.40 16.29 5.40
C ALA A 22 -10.20 15.42 4.99
N HIS A 23 -10.04 15.14 3.69
CA HIS A 23 -8.92 14.45 3.10
C HIS A 23 -8.37 15.26 1.92
N THR A 24 -7.10 15.70 2.00
CA THR A 24 -6.44 16.41 0.90
C THR A 24 -5.16 15.71 0.49
N ALA A 25 -5.09 15.21 -0.74
CA ALA A 25 -3.88 14.65 -1.31
C ALA A 25 -3.18 15.66 -2.24
N TYR A 26 -1.91 15.92 -1.99
CA TYR A 26 -1.02 16.62 -2.92
C TYR A 26 -0.10 15.57 -3.56
N GLY A 27 -0.29 15.26 -4.84
CA GLY A 27 0.32 14.07 -5.43
C GLY A 27 0.58 14.14 -6.93
N GLY A 28 1.47 13.29 -7.44
CA GLY A 28 1.85 13.27 -8.84
C GLY A 28 3.34 13.02 -9.04
N ALA A 29 4.01 13.88 -9.80
CA ALA A 29 5.40 13.73 -10.20
C ALA A 29 6.39 13.87 -9.02
N ARG A 30 7.55 13.22 -9.12
CA ARG A 30 8.69 13.45 -8.22
C ARG A 30 9.23 14.87 -8.39
N GLY A 31 9.86 15.40 -7.34
CA GLY A 31 10.46 16.75 -7.38
C GLY A 31 9.48 17.92 -7.19
N GLY A 32 8.16 17.72 -7.18
CA GLY A 32 7.17 18.81 -7.01
C GLY A 32 7.08 19.49 -5.62
N GLY A 33 8.08 19.31 -4.74
CA GLY A 33 8.13 20.02 -3.45
C GLY A 33 7.09 19.57 -2.39
N LYS A 34 6.53 18.36 -2.53
CA LYS A 34 5.45 17.85 -1.67
C LYS A 34 5.83 17.68 -0.20
N SER A 35 6.97 17.04 0.09
CA SER A 35 7.39 16.78 1.47
C SER A 35 7.71 18.07 2.23
N TRP A 36 8.22 19.10 1.54
CA TRP A 36 8.36 20.45 2.11
C TRP A 36 7.00 21.06 2.42
N ALA A 37 6.05 20.98 1.48
CA ALA A 37 4.70 21.51 1.68
C ALA A 37 3.99 20.83 2.85
N MET A 38 4.10 19.51 3.01
CA MET A 38 3.54 18.78 4.16
C MET A 38 4.07 19.31 5.49
N ARG A 39 5.40 19.42 5.64
CA ARG A 39 6.02 19.97 6.87
C ARG A 39 5.53 21.39 7.12
N ARG A 40 5.59 22.26 6.10
CA ARG A 40 5.19 23.66 6.22
C ARG A 40 3.72 23.81 6.60
N LYS A 41 2.82 23.03 5.99
CA LYS A 41 1.38 23.01 6.33
C LYS A 41 1.18 22.70 7.82
N LEU A 42 1.80 21.64 8.34
CA LEU A 42 1.65 21.24 9.74
C LEU A 42 2.23 22.28 10.70
N VAL A 43 3.38 22.87 10.37
CA VAL A 43 3.96 23.99 11.14
C VAL A 43 3.02 25.19 11.17
N LEU A 44 2.49 25.61 10.02
CA LEU A 44 1.56 26.74 9.94
C LEU A 44 0.26 26.48 10.70
N LEU A 45 -0.27 25.25 10.67
CA LEU A 45 -1.44 24.86 11.45
C LEU A 45 -1.14 24.90 12.95
N CYS A 46 -0.01 24.34 13.39
CA CYS A 46 0.40 24.38 14.80
C CYS A 46 0.61 25.80 15.32
N LEU A 47 1.11 26.72 14.48
CA LEU A 47 1.29 28.14 14.84
C LEU A 47 -0.05 28.91 14.81
N GLY A 48 -0.90 28.63 13.83
CA GLY A 48 -2.16 29.35 13.60
C GLY A 48 -3.30 28.97 14.54
N TYR A 49 -3.29 27.75 15.08
CA TYR A 49 -4.30 27.27 16.03
C TYR A 49 -3.66 26.94 17.37
N LYS A 50 -4.25 27.44 18.46
CA LYS A 50 -3.79 27.19 19.84
C LYS A 50 -4.14 25.75 20.26
N GLY A 51 -3.18 24.99 20.79
CA GLY A 51 -3.43 23.67 21.37
C GLY A 51 -3.82 22.58 20.37
N LEU A 52 -3.37 22.68 19.11
CA LEU A 52 -3.64 21.71 18.07
C LEU A 52 -2.77 20.46 18.25
N ASN A 53 -3.34 19.26 18.11
CA ASN A 53 -2.63 17.99 18.21
C ASN A 53 -2.47 17.35 16.83
N CYS A 54 -1.27 17.44 16.26
CA CYS A 54 -0.95 16.96 14.93
C CYS A 54 -0.07 15.70 14.96
N LEU A 55 -0.26 14.82 13.97
CA LEU A 55 0.59 13.68 13.69
C LEU A 55 1.16 13.79 12.27
N LEU A 56 2.46 13.55 12.10
CA LEU A 56 3.09 13.32 10.80
C LEU A 56 3.65 11.90 10.76
N LEU A 57 3.23 11.14 9.75
CA LEU A 57 3.61 9.75 9.53
C LEU A 57 4.49 9.60 8.30
N ARG A 58 5.44 8.69 8.43
CA ARG A 58 6.25 8.13 7.35
C ARG A 58 6.25 6.60 7.50
N ARG A 59 6.60 5.84 6.46
CA ARG A 59 6.56 4.37 6.53
C ARG A 59 7.45 3.84 7.65
N THR A 60 8.73 4.19 7.62
CA THR A 60 9.72 3.68 8.58
C THR A 60 10.31 4.80 9.44
N LEU A 61 10.80 4.44 10.63
CA LEU A 61 11.45 5.39 11.54
C LEU A 61 12.73 6.02 10.95
N PRO A 62 13.63 5.29 10.26
CA PRO A 62 14.79 5.89 9.62
C PRO A 62 14.41 6.94 8.56
N GLU A 63 13.45 6.63 7.69
CA GLU A 63 12.97 7.59 6.70
C GLU A 63 12.33 8.82 7.36
N LEU A 64 11.55 8.63 8.43
CA LEU A 64 10.94 9.73 9.19
C LEU A 64 12.00 10.69 9.71
N ARG A 65 13.11 10.13 10.22
CA ARG A 65 14.21 10.92 10.77
C ARG A 65 14.85 11.80 9.70
N GLU A 66 15.27 11.20 8.59
CA GLU A 66 15.97 11.90 7.50
C GLU A 66 15.04 12.90 6.78
N ASN A 67 13.81 12.49 6.48
CA ASN A 67 12.91 13.31 5.66
C ASN A 67 12.19 14.40 6.46
N HIS A 68 12.00 14.23 7.78
CA HIS A 68 11.15 15.12 8.57
C HIS A 68 11.76 15.60 9.88
N VAL A 69 12.34 14.73 10.72
CA VAL A 69 12.89 15.15 12.01
C VAL A 69 14.01 16.17 11.81
N ILE A 70 15.02 15.83 11.00
CA ILE A 70 16.19 16.69 10.77
C ILE A 70 15.79 18.02 10.11
N PRO A 71 14.98 18.04 9.03
CA PRO A 71 14.51 19.29 8.44
C PRO A 71 13.69 20.16 9.40
N LEU A 72 12.81 19.56 10.22
CA LEU A 72 12.00 20.32 11.19
C LEU A 72 12.85 20.89 12.33
N LEU A 73 13.86 20.17 12.82
CA LEU A 73 14.80 20.70 13.81
C LEU A 73 15.51 21.95 13.27
N LYS A 74 15.95 21.91 12.00
CA LYS A 74 16.59 23.06 11.35
C LYS A 74 15.62 24.21 11.10
N GLU A 75 14.39 23.91 10.70
CA GLU A 75 13.37 24.92 10.36
C GLU A 75 12.80 25.61 11.61
N LEU A 76 12.55 24.86 12.68
CA LEU A 76 11.91 25.38 13.88
C LEU A 76 12.91 25.97 14.86
N GLY A 77 14.14 25.44 14.95
CA GLY A 77 15.11 25.88 15.96
C GLY A 77 14.48 25.91 17.36
N ASP A 78 14.63 27.04 18.06
CA ASP A 78 14.05 27.23 19.40
C ASP A 78 12.53 27.52 19.38
N ALA A 79 11.93 27.66 18.19
CA ALA A 79 10.51 28.00 18.07
C ALA A 79 9.56 26.90 18.54
N ALA A 80 10.01 25.65 18.57
CA ALA A 80 9.29 24.55 19.16
C ALA A 80 10.27 23.55 19.79
N ALA A 81 10.10 23.29 21.08
CA ALA A 81 10.97 22.35 21.79
C ALA A 81 10.74 20.92 21.30
N TYR A 82 11.81 20.23 20.93
CA TYR A 82 11.75 18.84 20.48
C TYR A 82 12.08 17.86 21.61
N ASN A 83 11.16 16.94 21.88
CA ASN A 83 11.41 15.79 22.76
C ASN A 83 11.71 14.55 21.89
N ALA A 84 12.95 14.06 21.95
CA ALA A 84 13.41 12.93 21.13
C ALA A 84 12.78 11.59 21.52
N THR A 85 12.51 11.36 22.81
CA THR A 85 11.91 10.12 23.33
C THR A 85 10.47 9.98 22.83
N GLU A 86 9.68 11.04 22.97
CA GLU A 86 8.30 11.08 22.50
C GLU A 86 8.19 11.33 20.99
N ARG A 87 9.26 11.82 20.35
CA ARG A 87 9.31 12.29 18.95
C ARG A 87 8.28 13.38 18.69
N VAL A 88 8.27 14.42 19.52
CA VAL A 88 7.24 15.47 19.50
C VAL A 88 7.88 16.85 19.54
N PHE A 89 7.46 17.73 18.63
CA PHE A 89 7.66 19.17 18.74
C PHE A 89 6.52 19.80 19.54
N ARG A 90 6.86 20.63 20.53
CA ARG A 90 5.89 21.37 21.37
C ARG A 90 6.02 22.87 21.09
N PHE A 91 4.93 23.47 20.64
CA PHE A 91 4.86 24.89 20.30
C PHE A 91 4.47 25.72 21.53
N PRO A 92 4.88 27.00 21.62
CA PRO A 92 4.58 27.87 22.75
C PRO A 92 3.08 28.10 23.01
N ASN A 93 2.24 27.95 21.98
CA ASN A 93 0.78 28.07 22.09
C ASN A 93 0.09 26.77 22.56
N GLY A 94 0.86 25.76 22.99
CA GLY A 94 0.35 24.47 23.45
C GLY A 94 0.08 23.46 22.34
N SER A 95 0.23 23.83 21.06
CA SER A 95 0.13 22.88 19.96
C SER A 95 1.30 21.90 19.97
N ARG A 96 1.08 20.71 19.42
CA ARG A 96 2.11 19.68 19.29
C ARG A 96 2.08 19.02 17.91
N LEU A 97 3.26 18.67 17.43
CA LEU A 97 3.45 17.86 16.23
C LEU A 97 4.22 16.60 16.61
N LYS A 98 3.50 15.47 16.70
CA LYS A 98 4.08 14.15 16.92
C LYS A 98 4.56 13.56 15.60
N LEU A 99 5.73 12.95 15.60
CA LEU A 99 6.33 12.27 14.47
C LEU A 99 6.25 10.75 14.72
N GLY A 100 5.58 10.04 13.81
CA GLY A 100 5.31 8.62 13.93
C GLY A 100 5.68 7.82 12.68
N TYR A 101 5.67 6.50 12.81
CA TYR A 101 5.91 5.57 11.71
C TYR A 101 4.93 4.40 11.75
N CYS A 102 4.70 3.73 10.63
CA CYS A 102 3.88 2.52 10.57
C CYS A 102 4.44 1.59 9.50
N ASP A 103 5.37 0.73 9.88
CA ASP A 103 6.13 -0.14 8.96
C ASP A 103 5.41 -1.48 8.73
N GLY A 104 4.92 -2.10 9.80
CA GLY A 104 4.08 -3.30 9.75
C GLY A 104 2.60 -3.02 9.94
N ALA A 105 1.75 -4.03 9.72
CA ALA A 105 0.33 -3.95 10.04
C ALA A 105 0.09 -3.71 11.54
N ASN A 106 0.89 -4.34 12.40
CA ASN A 106 0.75 -4.23 13.85
C ASN A 106 1.17 -2.86 14.41
N ASP A 107 2.00 -2.09 13.70
CA ASP A 107 2.41 -0.75 14.16
C ASP A 107 1.23 0.21 14.21
N VAL A 108 0.13 -0.09 13.51
CA VAL A 108 -1.07 0.74 13.54
C VAL A 108 -1.70 0.80 14.94
N TYR A 109 -1.58 -0.29 15.72
CA TYR A 109 -2.14 -0.39 17.08
C TYR A 109 -1.44 0.53 18.08
N GLN A 110 -0.23 1.01 17.79
CA GLN A 110 0.41 2.02 18.64
C GLN A 110 -0.38 3.35 18.65
N TYR A 111 -1.28 3.55 17.69
CA TYR A 111 -2.17 4.72 17.60
C TYR A 111 -3.56 4.45 18.17
N GLN A 112 -3.85 3.21 18.58
CA GLN A 112 -5.13 2.86 19.18
C GLN A 112 -5.40 3.74 20.40
N GLY A 113 -6.61 4.31 20.46
CA GLY A 113 -7.03 5.20 21.54
C GLY A 113 -6.40 6.60 21.50
N GLN A 114 -5.54 6.91 20.53
CA GLN A 114 -4.99 8.25 20.35
C GLN A 114 -5.90 9.10 19.47
N GLU A 115 -5.84 10.41 19.68
CA GLU A 115 -6.68 11.40 19.01
C GLU A 115 -5.79 12.47 18.40
N TYR A 116 -6.07 12.85 17.16
CA TYR A 116 -5.34 13.88 16.44
C TYR A 116 -6.32 14.79 15.69
N ASP A 117 -6.12 16.10 15.81
CA ASP A 117 -6.86 17.09 15.03
C ASP A 117 -6.46 17.02 13.55
N VAL A 118 -5.18 16.74 13.30
CA VAL A 118 -4.61 16.68 11.96
C VAL A 118 -3.65 15.51 11.83
N ILE A 119 -3.79 14.72 10.76
CA ILE A 119 -2.84 13.66 10.42
C ILE A 119 -2.26 13.92 9.02
N GLY A 120 -0.94 14.04 8.93
CA GLY A 120 -0.20 14.03 7.67
C GLY A 120 0.38 12.64 7.38
N MET A 121 0.05 12.05 6.23
CA MET A 121 0.65 10.81 5.75
C MET A 121 1.61 11.10 4.59
N GLU A 122 2.91 10.91 4.82
CA GLU A 122 3.95 11.20 3.84
C GLU A 122 4.31 9.98 2.99
N GLU A 123 4.30 10.17 1.67
CA GLU A 123 4.20 9.11 0.64
C GLU A 123 3.14 8.07 1.02
N ALA A 124 1.89 8.52 1.13
CA ALA A 124 0.72 7.73 1.48
C ALA A 124 0.59 6.43 0.68
N THR A 125 1.07 6.38 -0.56
CA THR A 125 1.15 5.17 -1.38
C THR A 125 2.01 4.04 -0.79
N HIS A 126 2.84 4.30 0.22
CA HIS A 126 3.58 3.27 0.96
C HIS A 126 2.74 2.59 2.05
N PHE A 127 1.56 3.12 2.35
CA PHE A 127 0.65 2.58 3.36
C PHE A 127 -0.46 1.77 2.68
N THR A 128 -0.92 0.73 3.35
CA THR A 128 -2.11 0.00 2.92
C THR A 128 -3.36 0.83 3.22
N GLU A 129 -4.45 0.53 2.52
CA GLU A 129 -5.73 1.18 2.77
C GLU A 129 -6.23 0.92 4.21
N GLU A 130 -6.01 -0.29 4.72
CA GLU A 130 -6.33 -0.67 6.10
C GLU A 130 -5.62 0.23 7.12
N GLN A 131 -4.32 0.48 6.94
CA GLN A 131 -3.56 1.38 7.81
C GLN A 131 -4.13 2.81 7.74
N MET A 132 -4.43 3.30 6.54
CA MET A 132 -5.04 4.62 6.34
C MET A 132 -6.41 4.73 7.03
N ARG A 133 -7.28 3.72 6.86
CA ARG A 133 -8.61 3.68 7.49
C ARG A 133 -8.52 3.64 9.01
N PHE A 134 -7.62 2.83 9.57
CA PHE A 134 -7.40 2.80 11.01
C PHE A 134 -6.96 4.18 11.53
N LEU A 135 -5.98 4.81 10.88
CA LEU A 135 -5.50 6.15 11.26
C LEU A 135 -6.60 7.21 11.15
N THR A 136 -7.52 7.05 10.20
CA THR A 136 -8.72 7.91 10.08
C THR A 136 -9.58 7.83 11.34
N THR A 137 -9.65 6.68 12.03
CA THR A 137 -10.39 6.56 13.30
C THR A 137 -9.75 7.34 14.46
N CYS A 138 -8.46 7.63 14.36
CA CYS A 138 -7.72 8.49 15.30
C CYS A 138 -7.88 9.98 14.96
N ASN A 139 -8.35 10.33 13.76
CA ASN A 139 -8.47 11.71 13.27
C ASN A 139 -9.80 12.32 13.76
N ARG A 140 -9.85 12.67 15.04
CA ARG A 140 -11.04 13.16 15.74
C ARG A 140 -10.70 14.27 16.73
N THR A 141 -11.68 15.13 16.97
CA THR A 141 -11.53 16.27 17.88
C THR A 141 -12.85 16.62 18.56
N THR A 142 -12.76 17.20 19.76
CA THR A 142 -13.90 17.83 20.47
C THR A 142 -13.92 19.34 20.28
N ARG A 143 -12.96 19.90 19.53
CA ARG A 143 -12.86 21.33 19.25
C ARG A 143 -14.03 21.83 18.40
N LYS A 144 -14.46 23.07 18.67
CA LYS A 144 -15.53 23.75 17.91
C LYS A 144 -15.00 24.68 16.82
N ASP A 145 -13.74 25.12 16.95
CA ASP A 145 -13.06 26.06 16.04
C ASP A 145 -12.30 25.35 14.92
N PHE A 146 -12.18 24.02 14.99
CA PHE A 146 -11.41 23.22 14.04
C PHE A 146 -12.15 21.93 13.71
N LYS A 147 -12.09 21.50 12.45
CA LYS A 147 -12.60 20.19 12.01
C LYS A 147 -11.43 19.26 11.73
N PRO A 148 -11.51 17.96 12.03
CA PRO A 148 -10.42 17.02 11.78
C PRO A 148 -10.04 16.99 10.29
N ARG A 149 -8.74 16.93 9.98
CA ARG A 149 -8.23 16.95 8.59
C ARG A 149 -7.05 16.00 8.41
N MET A 150 -7.09 15.19 7.37
CA MET A 150 -5.97 14.38 6.92
C MET A 150 -5.36 14.95 5.63
N TYR A 151 -4.04 14.98 5.58
CA TYR A 151 -3.27 15.41 4.43
C TYR A 151 -2.38 14.28 3.94
N TYR A 152 -2.21 14.17 2.63
CA TYR A 152 -1.43 13.10 2.01
C TYR A 152 -0.43 13.69 1.03
N THR A 153 0.82 13.24 1.06
CA THR A 153 1.69 13.35 -0.12
C THR A 153 1.75 12.00 -0.81
N CYS A 154 1.76 11.96 -2.14
CA CYS A 154 1.80 10.69 -2.86
C CYS A 154 2.40 10.80 -4.26
N ASN A 155 2.92 9.69 -4.76
CA ASN A 155 3.32 9.52 -6.16
C ASN A 155 2.73 8.19 -6.65
N PRO A 156 2.43 8.03 -7.95
CA PRO A 156 1.93 6.76 -8.47
C PRO A 156 2.86 5.58 -8.15
N GLY A 157 2.26 4.49 -7.66
CA GLY A 157 2.92 3.18 -7.43
C GLY A 157 2.81 2.71 -5.98
N ASN A 158 3.50 1.60 -5.66
CA ASN A 158 3.51 0.96 -4.33
C ASN A 158 2.16 0.37 -3.87
N VAL A 159 2.13 -0.21 -2.67
CA VAL A 159 0.98 -0.96 -2.13
C VAL A 159 -0.30 -0.11 -2.02
N GLY A 160 -0.15 1.19 -1.80
CA GLY A 160 -1.25 2.13 -1.66
C GLY A 160 -1.72 2.76 -2.97
N HIS A 161 -1.15 2.38 -4.12
CA HIS A 161 -1.53 2.92 -5.43
C HIS A 161 -3.04 2.84 -5.66
N GLY A 162 -3.62 1.65 -5.46
CA GLY A 162 -5.01 1.38 -5.80
C GLY A 162 -6.01 2.25 -5.05
N TRP A 163 -5.84 2.36 -3.72
CA TRP A 163 -6.76 3.14 -2.90
C TRP A 163 -6.58 4.65 -3.10
N VAL A 164 -5.35 5.14 -3.30
CA VAL A 164 -5.12 6.56 -3.58
C VAL A 164 -5.74 6.94 -4.93
N LYS A 165 -5.51 6.13 -5.97
CA LYS A 165 -6.11 6.35 -7.29
C LYS A 165 -7.63 6.33 -7.21
N ARG A 166 -8.22 5.32 -6.58
CA ARG A 166 -9.67 5.17 -6.41
C ARG A 166 -10.31 6.39 -5.74
N LEU A 167 -9.76 6.83 -4.60
CA LEU A 167 -10.33 7.91 -3.81
C LEU A 167 -10.08 9.30 -4.41
N PHE A 168 -8.84 9.59 -4.81
CA PHE A 168 -8.42 10.96 -5.14
C PHE A 168 -8.43 11.26 -6.63
N ILE A 169 -8.22 10.26 -7.49
CA ILE A 169 -8.09 10.44 -8.94
C ILE A 169 -9.39 10.05 -9.63
N ASP A 170 -9.79 8.80 -9.48
CA ASP A 170 -10.98 8.24 -10.13
C ASP A 170 -12.27 8.69 -9.42
N ARG A 171 -12.16 9.25 -8.21
CA ARG A 171 -13.27 9.69 -7.35
C ARG A 171 -14.37 8.61 -7.18
N ARG A 172 -13.97 7.34 -7.14
CA ARG A 172 -14.86 6.18 -6.99
C ARG A 172 -15.02 5.81 -5.51
N MET A 173 -16.06 6.36 -4.90
CA MET A 173 -16.39 6.15 -3.50
C MET A 173 -17.01 4.76 -3.27
N GLU A 174 -16.76 4.19 -2.09
CA GLU A 174 -17.44 3.02 -1.53
C GLU A 174 -18.44 3.44 -0.44
N ASP A 175 -19.25 2.50 0.07
CA ASP A 175 -20.28 2.79 1.06
C ASP A 175 -19.70 3.48 2.31
N GLY A 176 -20.25 4.64 2.65
CA GLY A 176 -19.81 5.49 3.77
C GLY A 176 -18.76 6.53 3.41
N GLU A 177 -18.25 6.57 2.18
CA GLU A 177 -17.34 7.60 1.67
C GLU A 177 -18.11 8.68 0.91
N ARG A 178 -17.74 9.95 1.11
CA ARG A 178 -18.39 11.11 0.46
C ARG A 178 -17.37 11.85 -0.41
N ALA A 179 -17.66 11.99 -1.69
CA ALA A 179 -16.71 12.53 -2.65
C ALA A 179 -16.27 13.98 -2.33
N GLU A 180 -17.14 14.76 -1.69
CA GLU A 180 -16.87 16.13 -1.22
C GLU A 180 -15.86 16.21 -0.07
N ASP A 181 -15.62 15.10 0.63
CA ASP A 181 -14.65 15.03 1.72
C ASP A 181 -13.21 14.89 1.18
N TYR A 182 -13.04 14.56 -0.11
CA TYR A 182 -11.75 14.29 -0.77
C TYR A 182 -11.39 15.36 -1.82
N ALA A 183 -10.21 15.96 -1.64
CA ALA A 183 -9.59 16.89 -2.59
C ALA A 183 -8.23 16.35 -3.08
N PHE A 184 -7.96 16.52 -4.37
CA PHE A 184 -6.68 16.17 -4.98
C PHE A 184 -6.05 17.39 -5.65
N ILE A 185 -4.78 17.63 -5.35
CA ILE A 185 -3.97 18.71 -5.92
C ILE A 185 -2.83 18.04 -6.70
N PRO A 186 -2.72 18.26 -8.03
CA PRO A 186 -1.65 17.67 -8.82
C PRO A 186 -0.33 18.38 -8.51
N ALA A 187 0.73 17.58 -8.36
CA ALA A 187 2.10 18.04 -8.20
C ALA A 187 2.91 17.76 -9.48
N SER A 188 3.52 18.79 -10.06
CA SER A 188 4.45 18.67 -11.17
C SER A 188 5.87 19.05 -10.75
N ILE A 189 6.88 18.46 -11.39
CA ILE A 189 8.26 18.95 -11.23
C ILE A 189 8.40 20.38 -11.75
N TYR A 190 7.63 20.74 -12.77
CA TYR A 190 7.64 22.08 -13.36
C TYR A 190 7.09 23.16 -12.42
N ASP A 191 6.34 22.79 -11.39
CA ASP A 191 5.91 23.73 -10.34
C ASP A 191 7.07 24.10 -9.39
N ASN A 192 8.19 23.37 -9.43
CA ASN A 192 9.34 23.58 -8.55
C ASN A 192 10.51 24.23 -9.30
N GLU A 193 10.33 25.50 -9.66
CA GLU A 193 11.34 26.32 -10.34
C GLU A 193 12.68 26.38 -9.57
N ILE A 194 12.63 26.33 -8.24
CA ILE A 194 13.83 26.34 -7.38
C ILE A 194 14.68 25.09 -7.64
N LEU A 195 14.06 23.90 -7.68
CA LEU A 195 14.77 22.66 -7.97
C LEU A 195 15.31 22.65 -9.40
N LEU A 196 14.49 23.06 -10.37
CA LEU A 196 14.89 23.07 -11.78
C LEU A 196 16.04 24.05 -12.05
N SER A 197 16.06 25.19 -11.37
CA SER A 197 17.14 26.17 -11.48
C SER A 197 18.42 25.69 -10.80
N ALA A 198 18.30 25.01 -9.65
CA ALA A 198 19.45 24.55 -8.87
C ALA A 198 20.05 23.22 -9.35
N ASN A 199 19.24 22.37 -9.99
CA ASN A 199 19.65 21.03 -10.44
C ASN A 199 18.88 20.59 -11.70
N PRO A 200 19.18 21.20 -12.87
CA PRO A 200 18.55 20.82 -14.14
C PRO A 200 18.88 19.38 -14.57
N GLU A 201 19.99 18.79 -14.09
CA GLU A 201 20.38 17.40 -14.33
C GLU A 201 19.34 16.41 -13.76
N TYR A 202 18.65 16.76 -12.68
CA TYR A 202 17.60 15.92 -12.08
C TYR A 202 16.43 15.69 -13.03
N LEU A 203 16.04 16.71 -13.80
CA LEU A 203 14.99 16.57 -14.81
C LEU A 203 15.44 15.60 -15.91
N ARG A 204 16.68 15.75 -16.42
CA ARG A 204 17.25 14.82 -17.41
C ARG A 204 17.30 13.38 -16.90
N ALA A 205 17.60 13.18 -15.62
CA ALA A 205 17.57 11.85 -15.00
C ALA A 205 16.16 11.24 -15.04
N LEU A 206 15.11 12.01 -14.73
CA LEU A 206 13.73 11.54 -14.83
C LEU A 206 13.29 11.27 -16.28
N GLU A 207 13.76 12.08 -17.24
CA GLU A 207 13.49 11.88 -18.68
C GLU A 207 14.13 10.60 -19.23
N SER A 208 15.22 10.14 -18.61
CA SER A 208 15.95 8.92 -18.99
C SER A 208 15.33 7.63 -18.45
N LEU A 209 14.30 7.72 -17.61
CA LEU A 209 13.62 6.55 -17.06
C LEU A 209 12.89 5.74 -18.17
N PRO A 210 12.72 4.41 -18.00
CA PRO A 210 11.83 3.62 -18.84
C PRO A 210 10.43 4.22 -18.91
N GLU A 211 9.71 4.02 -20.02
CA GLU A 211 8.48 4.75 -20.34
C GLU A 211 7.46 4.81 -19.19
N ASP A 212 7.11 3.66 -18.60
CA ASP A 212 6.14 3.60 -17.51
C ASP A 212 6.62 4.35 -16.25
N MET A 213 7.91 4.18 -15.92
CA MET A 213 8.54 4.88 -14.79
C MET A 213 8.63 6.38 -15.04
N ARG A 214 8.91 6.80 -16.27
CA ARG A 214 8.92 8.20 -16.68
C ARG A 214 7.51 8.78 -16.58
N ARG A 215 6.49 8.10 -17.12
CA ARG A 215 5.09 8.55 -17.00
C ARG A 215 4.68 8.71 -15.54
N ALA A 216 4.97 7.73 -14.69
CA ALA A 216 4.66 7.79 -13.26
C ALA A 216 5.46 8.87 -12.51
N HIS A 217 6.78 8.95 -12.71
CA HIS A 217 7.66 9.78 -11.89
C HIS A 217 7.88 11.19 -12.42
N LEU A 218 7.83 11.41 -13.74
CA LEU A 218 7.99 12.72 -14.35
C LEU A 218 6.63 13.40 -14.57
N TYR A 219 5.65 12.67 -15.11
CA TYR A 219 4.34 13.23 -15.46
C TYR A 219 3.27 13.02 -14.38
N GLY A 220 3.55 12.21 -13.35
CA GLY A 220 2.58 11.93 -12.30
C GLY A 220 1.39 11.11 -12.78
N ASP A 221 1.57 10.32 -13.84
CA ASP A 221 0.53 9.50 -14.45
C ASP A 221 0.16 8.31 -13.56
N TRP A 222 -1.10 8.29 -13.12
CA TRP A 222 -1.65 7.25 -12.25
C TRP A 222 -2.07 5.98 -12.98
N ASP A 223 -2.13 5.98 -14.31
CA ASP A 223 -2.44 4.79 -15.11
C ASP A 223 -1.15 4.08 -15.58
N ALA A 224 0.00 4.75 -15.55
CA ALA A 224 1.30 4.19 -15.94
C ALA A 224 1.75 2.97 -15.12
N MET A 225 1.20 2.77 -13.93
CA MET A 225 1.54 1.66 -13.01
C MET A 225 0.42 0.64 -12.85
N ALA A 226 -0.71 0.84 -13.52
CA ALA A 226 -1.87 -0.06 -13.43
C ALA A 226 -1.58 -1.36 -14.20
N GLY A 227 -0.96 -2.35 -13.53
CA GLY A 227 -0.82 -3.70 -14.08
C GLY A 227 0.41 -4.53 -13.68
N GLN A 228 1.35 -4.03 -12.88
CA GLN A 228 2.60 -4.77 -12.60
C GLN A 228 2.93 -4.88 -11.10
N TYR A 229 2.41 -5.93 -10.46
CA TYR A 229 2.95 -6.41 -9.17
C TYR A 229 4.32 -7.10 -9.36
N PHE A 230 4.58 -7.66 -10.55
CA PHE A 230 5.84 -8.30 -10.94
C PHE A 230 6.51 -7.51 -12.06
N ARG A 231 7.56 -6.74 -11.74
CA ARG A 231 8.26 -5.87 -12.70
C ARG A 231 9.18 -6.65 -13.64
N GLU A 232 9.63 -7.81 -13.19
CA GLU A 232 10.47 -8.74 -13.95
C GLU A 232 9.65 -9.50 -15.00
N PHE A 233 8.33 -9.61 -14.81
CA PHE A 233 7.45 -10.32 -15.73
C PHE A 233 7.30 -9.55 -17.04
N SER A 234 8.01 -10.02 -18.06
CA SER A 234 7.77 -9.65 -19.46
C SER A 234 7.09 -10.80 -20.20
N ARG A 235 6.00 -10.51 -20.93
CA ARG A 235 5.36 -11.50 -21.80
C ARG A 235 6.33 -12.10 -22.82
N GLN A 236 7.27 -11.31 -23.35
CA GLN A 236 8.27 -11.79 -24.31
C GLN A 236 9.23 -12.83 -23.72
N ARG A 237 9.45 -12.82 -22.39
CA ARG A 237 10.38 -13.72 -21.71
C ARG A 237 9.68 -14.86 -20.97
N HIS A 238 8.48 -14.62 -20.45
CA HIS A 238 7.78 -15.52 -19.53
C HIS A 238 6.49 -16.12 -20.11
N VAL A 239 6.07 -15.67 -21.30
CA VAL A 239 4.95 -16.28 -22.03
C VAL A 239 5.50 -16.85 -23.32
N ILE A 240 5.40 -18.16 -23.46
CA ILE A 240 5.84 -18.91 -24.63
C ILE A 240 4.63 -19.50 -25.35
N ALA A 241 4.81 -19.86 -26.62
CA ALA A 241 3.79 -20.60 -27.35
C ALA A 241 3.53 -21.95 -26.64
N PRO A 242 2.26 -22.41 -26.56
CA PRO A 242 1.95 -23.72 -26.03
C PRO A 242 2.73 -24.82 -26.75
N PHE A 243 3.25 -25.79 -26.00
CA PHE A 243 3.94 -26.95 -26.51
C PHE A 243 3.53 -28.20 -25.72
N GLU A 244 3.79 -29.38 -26.28
CA GLU A 244 3.50 -30.64 -25.60
C GLU A 244 4.51 -30.87 -24.46
N LEU A 245 4.01 -30.87 -23.23
CA LEU A 245 4.83 -31.08 -22.03
C LEU A 245 5.22 -32.56 -21.92
N PRO A 246 6.52 -32.90 -21.81
CA PRO A 246 6.96 -34.28 -21.62
C PRO A 246 6.24 -34.97 -20.44
N ARG A 247 5.83 -36.23 -20.63
CA ARG A 247 5.08 -36.98 -19.61
C ARG A 247 5.88 -37.16 -18.32
N TRP A 248 7.20 -37.30 -18.41
CA TRP A 248 8.08 -37.51 -17.27
C TRP A 248 8.31 -36.27 -16.39
N TRP A 249 7.89 -35.07 -16.82
CA TRP A 249 7.99 -33.85 -16.00
C TRP A 249 7.08 -33.94 -14.79
N ARG A 250 7.60 -33.50 -13.63
CA ARG A 250 6.82 -33.49 -12.39
C ARG A 250 5.71 -32.45 -12.50
N ARG A 251 4.46 -32.84 -12.21
CA ARG A 251 3.32 -31.92 -12.20
C ARG A 251 2.82 -31.68 -10.78
N PHE A 252 2.44 -30.44 -10.49
CA PHE A 252 1.80 -30.06 -9.24
C PHE A 252 0.79 -28.93 -9.48
N ARG A 253 -0.05 -28.65 -8.48
CA ARG A 253 -1.02 -27.55 -8.55
C ARG A 253 -0.83 -26.57 -7.41
N SER A 254 -1.17 -25.32 -7.64
CA SER A 254 -1.35 -24.33 -6.58
C SER A 254 -2.77 -23.81 -6.58
N MET A 255 -3.36 -23.63 -5.40
CA MET A 255 -4.73 -23.17 -5.24
C MET A 255 -4.80 -21.98 -4.29
N ASP A 256 -5.55 -20.97 -4.71
CA ASP A 256 -6.02 -19.87 -3.88
C ASP A 256 -7.55 -19.99 -3.76
N TRP A 257 -8.05 -20.20 -2.55
CA TRP A 257 -9.46 -20.52 -2.30
C TRP A 257 -10.25 -19.28 -1.94
N GLY A 258 -11.33 -19.04 -2.69
CA GLY A 258 -12.33 -18.02 -2.40
C GLY A 258 -13.73 -18.50 -2.80
N TYR A 259 -14.72 -18.23 -1.95
CA TYR A 259 -16.14 -18.42 -2.32
C TYR A 259 -16.75 -17.10 -2.82
N ASN A 260 -16.71 -16.07 -1.98
CA ASN A 260 -17.13 -14.71 -2.34
C ASN A 260 -16.08 -14.00 -3.19
N ASP A 261 -14.81 -14.26 -2.92
CA ASP A 261 -13.69 -13.91 -3.79
C ASP A 261 -13.46 -15.06 -4.80
N PRO A 262 -12.84 -14.80 -5.96
CA PRO A 262 -12.56 -15.86 -6.93
C PRO A 262 -11.61 -16.93 -6.36
N CYS A 263 -11.91 -18.19 -6.64
CA CYS A 263 -11.00 -19.31 -6.48
C CYS A 263 -10.17 -19.46 -7.76
N CYS A 264 -8.85 -19.59 -7.60
CA CYS A 264 -7.91 -19.84 -8.67
C CYS A 264 -7.14 -21.13 -8.43
N VAL A 265 -7.03 -21.98 -9.45
CA VAL A 265 -6.17 -23.16 -9.46
C VAL A 265 -5.27 -23.11 -10.68
N LEU A 266 -3.97 -23.27 -10.47
CA LEU A 266 -2.97 -23.29 -11.51
C LEU A 266 -2.30 -24.66 -11.56
N TRP A 267 -2.09 -25.18 -12.77
CA TRP A 267 -1.32 -26.40 -13.00
C TRP A 267 0.08 -26.03 -13.47
N HIS A 268 1.06 -26.68 -12.86
CA HIS A 268 2.48 -26.43 -13.08
C HIS A 268 3.19 -27.73 -13.47
N ALA A 269 4.17 -27.61 -14.35
CA ALA A 269 5.10 -28.69 -14.68
C ALA A 269 6.54 -28.22 -14.45
N VAL A 270 7.39 -29.09 -13.92
CA VAL A 270 8.81 -28.81 -13.65
C VAL A 270 9.68 -29.65 -14.57
N ASP A 271 10.55 -29.00 -15.33
CA ASP A 271 11.51 -29.67 -16.21
C ASP A 271 12.74 -30.21 -15.44
N GLY A 272 13.65 -30.88 -16.16
CA GLY A 272 14.88 -31.44 -15.57
C GLY A 272 15.86 -30.39 -15.05
N ASP A 273 15.73 -29.13 -15.47
CA ASP A 273 16.56 -27.99 -15.05
C ASP A 273 15.90 -27.20 -13.90
N GLY A 274 14.73 -27.63 -13.42
CA GLY A 274 13.98 -26.95 -12.36
C GLY A 274 13.16 -25.75 -12.83
N ARG A 275 12.97 -25.53 -14.13
CA ARG A 275 12.07 -24.47 -14.63
C ARG A 275 10.62 -24.89 -14.44
N VAL A 276 9.80 -23.96 -13.94
CA VAL A 276 8.38 -24.18 -13.68
C VAL A 276 7.56 -23.54 -14.80
N TYR A 277 6.69 -24.33 -15.41
CA TYR A 277 5.77 -23.91 -16.46
C TYR A 277 4.34 -23.98 -15.95
N THR A 278 3.65 -22.85 -15.85
CA THR A 278 2.21 -22.81 -15.61
C THR A 278 1.48 -22.99 -16.94
N TYR A 279 0.74 -24.09 -17.09
CA TYR A 279 0.17 -24.51 -18.38
C TYR A 279 -1.35 -24.59 -18.41
N ARG A 280 -2.02 -24.49 -17.25
CA ARG A 280 -3.48 -24.50 -17.15
C ARG A 280 -3.93 -23.65 -15.98
N GLU A 281 -5.07 -23.00 -16.14
CA GLU A 281 -5.74 -22.22 -15.11
C GLU A 281 -7.23 -22.61 -15.03
N LEU A 282 -7.73 -22.66 -13.79
CA LEU A 282 -9.15 -22.68 -13.46
C LEU A 282 -9.43 -21.47 -12.59
N TYR A 283 -10.29 -20.56 -13.08
CA TYR A 283 -10.67 -19.35 -12.37
C TYR A 283 -12.20 -19.29 -12.24
N VAL A 284 -12.72 -19.41 -11.02
CA VAL A 284 -14.16 -19.53 -10.75
C VAL A 284 -14.58 -18.74 -9.52
N ARG A 285 -15.86 -18.35 -9.44
CA ARG A 285 -16.42 -17.63 -8.28
C ARG A 285 -17.71 -18.30 -7.83
N GLN A 286 -18.06 -18.19 -6.56
CA GLN A 286 -19.31 -18.72 -5.98
C GLN A 286 -19.53 -20.22 -6.26
N ARG A 287 -18.44 -21.00 -6.30
CA ARG A 287 -18.51 -22.46 -6.41
C ARG A 287 -18.14 -23.09 -5.09
N ARG A 288 -18.87 -24.12 -4.70
CA ARG A 288 -18.58 -24.88 -3.48
C ARG A 288 -17.34 -25.76 -3.68
N ALA A 289 -16.71 -26.15 -2.57
CA ALA A 289 -15.46 -26.92 -2.59
C ALA A 289 -15.61 -28.25 -3.35
N ASP A 290 -16.74 -28.95 -3.21
CA ASP A 290 -17.06 -30.18 -3.94
C ASP A 290 -17.06 -29.97 -5.47
N GLN A 291 -17.65 -28.86 -5.92
CA GLN A 291 -17.74 -28.54 -7.35
C GLN A 291 -16.40 -28.11 -7.94
N VAL A 292 -15.59 -27.40 -7.15
CA VAL A 292 -14.22 -27.03 -7.55
C VAL A 292 -13.35 -28.28 -7.62
N ALA A 293 -13.41 -29.18 -6.63
CA ALA A 293 -12.69 -30.44 -6.64
C ALA A 293 -13.02 -31.30 -7.88
N GLN A 294 -14.30 -31.44 -8.22
CA GLN A 294 -14.72 -32.13 -9.45
C GLN A 294 -14.17 -31.48 -10.71
N SER A 295 -14.15 -30.15 -10.76
CA SER A 295 -13.59 -29.40 -11.90
C SER A 295 -12.08 -29.63 -12.02
N ILE A 296 -11.38 -29.65 -10.89
CA ILE A 296 -9.95 -29.95 -10.82
C ILE A 296 -9.65 -31.36 -11.36
N ILE A 297 -10.40 -32.38 -10.92
CA ILE A 297 -10.23 -33.76 -11.39
C ILE A 297 -10.47 -33.85 -12.89
N LYS A 298 -11.59 -33.28 -13.35
CA LYS A 298 -11.95 -33.29 -14.78
C LYS A 298 -10.87 -32.63 -15.65
N LEU A 299 -10.32 -31.50 -15.18
CA LEU A 299 -9.28 -30.78 -15.92
C LEU A 299 -7.93 -31.47 -15.86
N SER A 300 -7.59 -32.16 -14.76
CA SER A 300 -6.37 -32.96 -14.64
C SER A 300 -6.39 -34.21 -15.54
N GLY A 301 -7.55 -34.80 -15.82
CA GLY A 301 -7.63 -35.97 -16.70
C GLY A 301 -6.80 -37.15 -16.19
N ASP A 302 -5.91 -37.68 -17.04
CA ASP A 302 -4.98 -38.78 -16.76
C ASP A 302 -3.60 -38.32 -16.26
N GLU A 303 -3.42 -37.03 -15.98
CA GLU A 303 -2.15 -36.49 -15.50
C GLU A 303 -1.83 -36.96 -14.08
N ASP A 304 -0.60 -37.44 -13.87
CA ASP A 304 -0.07 -37.73 -12.54
C ASP A 304 0.33 -36.43 -11.82
N ILE A 305 -0.51 -35.98 -10.89
CA ILE A 305 -0.30 -34.76 -10.10
C ILE A 305 0.32 -35.14 -8.75
N SER A 306 1.58 -34.74 -8.52
CA SER A 306 2.30 -35.08 -7.30
C SER A 306 1.67 -34.51 -6.02
N TYR A 307 1.21 -33.26 -6.06
CA TYR A 307 0.56 -32.60 -4.91
C TYR A 307 -0.20 -31.34 -5.35
N THR A 308 -1.05 -30.82 -4.45
CA THR A 308 -1.71 -29.52 -4.58
C THR A 308 -1.40 -28.67 -3.36
N VAL A 309 -0.75 -27.53 -3.52
CA VAL A 309 -0.49 -26.59 -2.43
C VAL A 309 -1.59 -25.56 -2.31
N ALA A 310 -1.96 -25.22 -1.09
CA ALA A 310 -2.94 -24.18 -0.80
C ALA A 310 -2.61 -23.42 0.49
N SER A 311 -3.25 -22.28 0.70
CA SER A 311 -2.99 -21.42 1.86
C SER A 311 -3.35 -22.12 3.20
N PRO A 312 -2.51 -22.04 4.25
CA PRO A 312 -2.78 -22.62 5.57
C PRO A 312 -4.12 -22.29 6.22
N ASP A 313 -4.78 -21.19 5.85
CA ASP A 313 -6.11 -20.86 6.38
C ASP A 313 -7.18 -21.90 5.99
N MET A 314 -6.93 -22.71 4.96
CA MET A 314 -7.81 -23.81 4.55
C MET A 314 -7.90 -24.97 5.54
N TRP A 315 -6.94 -25.09 6.48
CA TRP A 315 -6.96 -26.07 7.55
C TRP A 315 -7.70 -25.58 8.80
N GLN A 316 -8.16 -24.33 8.82
CA GLN A 316 -9.00 -23.83 9.92
C GLN A 316 -10.40 -24.44 9.81
N LYS A 317 -10.86 -25.10 10.88
CA LYS A 317 -12.23 -25.63 10.98
C LYS A 317 -13.22 -24.45 10.96
N ARG A 318 -14.17 -24.44 10.01
CA ARG A 318 -15.21 -23.41 9.90
C ARG A 318 -16.58 -24.04 10.03
N GLY A 319 -17.36 -23.58 11.01
CA GLY A 319 -18.75 -24.01 11.23
C GLY A 319 -18.86 -25.32 12.03
N ALA A 320 -19.56 -25.25 13.15
CA ALA A 320 -19.94 -26.39 13.97
C ALA A 320 -21.17 -27.08 13.34
N ILE A 321 -21.07 -28.36 12.97
CA ILE A 321 -22.23 -29.21 12.68
C ILE A 321 -22.36 -30.23 13.81
N LEU A 322 -23.52 -30.28 14.45
CA LEU A 322 -23.86 -31.27 15.47
C LEU A 322 -23.92 -32.67 14.84
N LYS A 323 -23.07 -33.59 15.29
CA LYS A 323 -23.23 -35.03 15.06
C LYS A 323 -23.03 -35.81 16.35
N GLY A 324 -24.03 -36.62 16.71
CA GLY A 324 -23.92 -37.78 17.59
C GLY A 324 -23.51 -37.46 19.03
N ASP A 325 -22.22 -37.22 19.25
CA ASP A 325 -21.62 -37.07 20.58
C ASP A 325 -20.43 -36.07 20.59
N GLY A 326 -20.42 -35.07 19.69
CA GLY A 326 -19.39 -34.01 19.72
C GLY A 326 -19.51 -32.94 18.65
N PHE A 327 -18.85 -31.80 18.88
CA PHE A 327 -18.69 -30.72 17.90
C PHE A 327 -17.39 -30.93 17.10
N GLU A 328 -17.49 -31.35 15.84
CA GLU A 328 -16.36 -31.30 14.90
C GLU A 328 -16.75 -30.56 13.63
N GLY A 329 -16.16 -29.38 13.41
CA GLY A 329 -16.22 -28.69 12.11
C GLY A 329 -15.26 -29.34 11.11
N GLU A 330 -15.69 -29.49 9.85
CA GLU A 330 -14.85 -29.93 8.73
C GLU A 330 -14.11 -28.70 8.17
N SER A 331 -12.81 -28.84 7.93
CA SER A 331 -11.97 -27.85 7.25
C SER A 331 -12.15 -27.91 5.74
N LEU A 332 -11.78 -26.85 5.02
CA LEU A 332 -11.79 -26.87 3.56
C LEU A 332 -10.80 -27.90 3.02
N ALA A 333 -9.65 -28.09 3.68
CA ALA A 333 -8.69 -29.14 3.32
C ALA A 333 -9.31 -30.54 3.37
N GLU A 334 -10.11 -30.86 4.40
CA GLU A 334 -10.83 -32.13 4.52
C GLU A 334 -11.89 -32.29 3.42
N LEU A 335 -12.64 -31.23 3.11
CA LEU A 335 -13.61 -31.23 2.01
C LEU A 335 -12.98 -31.53 0.65
N PHE A 336 -11.84 -30.90 0.36
CA PHE A 336 -11.10 -31.13 -0.88
C PHE A 336 -10.48 -32.53 -0.93
N ALA A 337 -9.95 -33.04 0.19
CA ALA A 337 -9.45 -34.41 0.28
C ALA A 337 -10.56 -35.44 0.00
N ARG A 338 -11.76 -35.25 0.59
CA ARG A 338 -12.94 -36.08 0.32
C ARG A 338 -13.41 -35.97 -1.13
N GLY A 339 -13.22 -34.81 -1.76
CA GLY A 339 -13.44 -34.58 -3.18
C GLY A 339 -12.38 -35.16 -4.11
N GLY A 340 -11.38 -35.89 -3.60
CA GLY A 340 -10.31 -36.51 -4.39
C GLY A 340 -9.13 -35.57 -4.71
N VAL A 341 -9.02 -34.44 -4.02
CA VAL A 341 -7.98 -33.43 -4.21
C VAL A 341 -7.30 -33.14 -2.85
N PRO A 342 -6.41 -34.03 -2.37
CA PRO A 342 -5.70 -33.77 -1.12
C PRO A 342 -4.79 -32.53 -1.26
N LEU A 343 -4.76 -31.70 -0.22
CA LEU A 343 -4.00 -30.46 -0.17
C LEU A 343 -2.78 -30.60 0.74
N ALA A 344 -1.74 -29.82 0.44
CA ALA A 344 -0.58 -29.57 1.28
C ALA A 344 -0.51 -28.08 1.63
N SER A 345 -0.16 -27.76 2.88
CA SER A 345 -0.07 -26.36 3.31
C SER A 345 1.13 -25.67 2.65
N ALA A 346 0.90 -24.52 2.05
CA ALA A 346 1.97 -23.62 1.63
C ALA A 346 2.65 -22.95 2.85
N ASP A 347 3.92 -22.56 2.68
CA ASP A 347 4.56 -21.62 3.60
C ASP A 347 4.13 -20.20 3.21
N ASN A 348 3.24 -19.61 4.03
CA ASN A 348 2.69 -18.28 3.81
C ASN A 348 3.56 -17.14 4.39
N ALA A 349 4.81 -17.42 4.77
CA ALA A 349 5.74 -16.36 5.13
C ALA A 349 5.92 -15.44 3.91
N ARG A 350 5.22 -14.30 3.89
CA ARG A 350 5.47 -13.23 2.92
C ARG A 350 6.91 -12.81 3.12
N ILE A 351 7.79 -13.22 2.20
CA ILE A 351 9.20 -12.79 2.21
C ILE A 351 9.20 -11.28 1.97
N GLY A 352 9.30 -10.54 3.07
CA GLY A 352 9.66 -9.14 3.03
C GLY A 352 11.10 -9.06 2.54
N ARG A 353 11.28 -8.51 1.33
CA ARG A 353 12.54 -8.10 0.68
C ARG A 353 13.23 -9.15 -0.20
N LYS A 354 13.42 -8.74 -1.47
CA LYS A 354 14.55 -9.01 -2.37
C LYS A 354 15.31 -10.32 -2.12
N ALA A 355 14.86 -11.42 -2.73
CA ALA A 355 15.77 -12.50 -3.06
C ALA A 355 16.45 -12.15 -4.39
N HIS A 356 17.69 -11.67 -4.32
CA HIS A 356 18.61 -11.84 -5.44
C HIS A 356 18.80 -13.34 -5.65
N VAL A 357 18.37 -13.85 -6.80
CA VAL A 357 18.83 -15.17 -7.27
C VAL A 357 20.28 -14.97 -7.68
N ALA A 358 21.19 -15.22 -6.74
CA ALA A 358 22.60 -15.41 -7.03
C ALA A 358 22.75 -16.83 -7.60
N GLY A 359 23.25 -16.92 -8.83
CA GLY A 359 23.57 -18.19 -9.45
C GLY A 359 24.73 -18.87 -8.75
N VAL A 360 24.64 -20.20 -8.66
CA VAL A 360 25.65 -21.13 -9.19
C VAL A 360 24.88 -22.29 -9.81
#